data_AF-A0A1A9WLN9-F1
#
_entry.id   AF-A0A1A9WLN9-F1
#
_cell.length_a   1.000
_cell.length_b   1.000
_cell.length_c   1.000
_cell.angle_alpha   90.00
_cell.angle_beta   90.00
_cell.angle_gamma   90.00
#
_symmetry.space_group_name_H-M   'P 1'
#
loop_
_entity.id
_entity.type
_entity.pdbx_description
1 polymer ?
#
loop_
_entity_poly.entity_id
_entity_poly.type
_entity_poly.pdbx_seq_one_letter_code
_entity_poly.pdbx_strand_id
1 'polypeptide(L)'
;MIGNPSKDYLSYAVNFGVAYNLPTADWARRHHEGFANTTKVLRQRRSRYDFYEKLILILDNMGFNGVSCVARALCESAKIFGNSERKRGGMIEEIVKTIFSYPSIQAVENEPKEHRYYDHIYGRAKRDNIACSTQYKECHISLLDLALGKYLTSIGQEHNDFKFM
;
A
#
# COMPACT_ATOMS: atom_id res chain seq x y z
N MET A 1 27.71 -33.60 -28.52
CA MET A 1 28.08 -32.19 -28.33
C MET A 1 26.83 -31.46 -27.84
N ILE A 2 26.76 -31.15 -26.55
CA ILE A 2 25.65 -30.39 -25.95
C ILE A 2 25.88 -28.92 -26.32
N GLY A 3 24.89 -28.34 -26.99
CA GLY A 3 24.98 -27.06 -27.69
C GLY A 3 25.32 -25.87 -26.81
N ASN A 4 26.01 -24.91 -27.41
CA ASN A 4 26.33 -23.59 -26.87
C ASN A 4 25.07 -22.91 -26.30
N PRO A 5 24.92 -22.80 -24.97
CA PRO A 5 23.77 -22.11 -24.38
C PRO A 5 23.87 -20.61 -24.69
N SER A 6 22.76 -20.00 -25.11
CA SER A 6 22.69 -18.56 -25.33
C SER A 6 23.17 -17.81 -24.09
N LYS A 7 24.18 -16.94 -24.25
CA LYS A 7 24.77 -16.14 -23.17
C LYS A 7 23.73 -15.23 -22.50
N ASP A 8 22.66 -14.89 -23.21
CA ASP A 8 21.59 -14.00 -22.72
C ASP A 8 20.72 -14.66 -21.64
N TYR A 9 20.51 -15.99 -21.74
CA TYR A 9 19.71 -16.71 -20.75
C TYR A 9 20.47 -16.88 -19.42
N LEU A 10 21.77 -17.21 -19.52
CA LEU A 10 22.63 -17.39 -18.34
C LEU A 10 22.92 -16.04 -17.66
N SER A 11 23.07 -14.95 -18.43
CA SER A 11 23.28 -13.61 -17.86
C SER A 11 22.03 -13.09 -17.14
N TYR A 12 20.83 -13.35 -17.66
CA TYR A 12 19.58 -13.02 -16.96
C TYR A 12 19.50 -13.77 -15.63
N ALA A 13 19.68 -15.10 -15.63
CA ALA A 13 19.64 -15.91 -14.40
C ALA A 13 20.69 -15.45 -13.36
N VAL A 14 21.92 -15.14 -13.79
CA VAL A 14 22.97 -14.62 -12.91
C VAL A 14 22.61 -13.22 -12.40
N ASN A 15 22.02 -12.34 -13.22
CA ASN A 15 21.56 -11.02 -12.78
C ASN A 15 20.51 -11.13 -11.67
N PHE A 16 19.52 -12.04 -11.79
CA PHE A 16 18.57 -12.27 -10.69
C PHE A 16 19.22 -12.93 -9.48
N GLY A 17 20.21 -13.80 -9.67
CA GLY A 17 20.93 -14.46 -8.57
C GLY A 17 21.85 -13.52 -7.77
N VAL A 18 22.40 -12.49 -8.41
CA VAL A 18 23.33 -11.52 -7.79
C VAL A 18 22.61 -10.26 -7.31
N ALA A 19 21.47 -9.88 -7.90
CA ALA A 19 20.71 -8.69 -7.50
C ALA A 19 20.06 -8.80 -6.11
N TYR A 20 19.85 -10.01 -5.60
CA TYR A 20 19.25 -10.23 -4.29
C TYR A 20 20.26 -10.86 -3.34
N ASN A 21 20.47 -10.21 -2.19
CA ASN A 21 21.22 -10.81 -1.11
C ASN A 21 20.56 -12.13 -0.70
N LEU A 22 21.30 -13.24 -0.85
CA LEU A 22 20.82 -14.51 -0.36
C LEU A 22 20.73 -14.46 1.17
N PRO A 23 19.66 -15.01 1.76
CA PRO A 23 19.55 -15.08 3.20
C PRO A 23 20.64 -15.96 3.80
N THR A 24 21.07 -15.60 5.01
CA THR A 24 22.08 -16.35 5.77
C THR A 24 21.65 -17.80 6.02
N ALA A 25 22.60 -18.73 6.13
CA ALA A 25 22.32 -20.14 6.44
C ALA A 25 21.48 -20.32 7.73
N ASP A 26 21.66 -19.44 8.72
CA ASP A 26 20.87 -19.42 9.95
C ASP A 26 19.42 -18.99 9.74
N TRP A 27 19.18 -18.10 8.77
CA TRP A 27 17.85 -17.70 8.38
C TRP A 27 17.15 -18.84 7.64
N ALA A 28 17.86 -19.53 6.73
CA ALA A 28 17.32 -20.65 5.97
C ALA A 28 16.92 -21.83 6.86
N ARG A 29 17.77 -22.19 7.84
CA ARG A 29 17.45 -23.23 8.83
C ARG A 29 16.23 -22.89 9.69
N ARG A 30 16.08 -21.62 10.09
CA ARG A 30 14.91 -21.16 10.85
C ARG A 30 13.60 -21.22 10.06
N HIS A 31 13.67 -21.20 8.74
CA HIS A 31 12.51 -21.24 7.85
C HIS A 31 12.46 -22.54 7.03
N HIS A 32 13.12 -23.62 7.49
CA HIS A 32 13.23 -24.88 6.77
C HIS A 32 11.88 -25.63 6.64
N GLU A 33 10.96 -25.42 7.58
CA GLU A 33 9.56 -25.90 7.49
C GLU A 33 8.73 -25.10 6.45
N GLY A 34 9.36 -24.15 5.77
CA GLY A 34 8.76 -23.30 4.75
C GLY A 34 7.86 -22.21 5.34
N PHE A 35 7.38 -21.32 4.47
CA PHE A 35 6.30 -20.37 4.80
C PHE A 35 4.93 -21.05 4.99
N ALA A 36 4.91 -22.36 5.31
CA ALA A 36 3.72 -23.22 5.26
C ALA A 36 2.57 -22.75 6.18
N ASN A 37 2.89 -22.08 7.28
CA ASN A 37 1.89 -21.49 8.20
C ASN A 37 1.50 -20.03 7.88
N THR A 38 2.06 -19.43 6.83
CA THR A 38 1.75 -18.04 6.46
C THR A 38 0.62 -18.05 5.45
N THR A 39 -0.61 -17.85 5.90
CA THR A 39 -1.75 -17.70 4.99
C THR A 39 -1.49 -16.55 4.01
N LYS A 40 -2.08 -16.63 2.80
CA LYS A 40 -2.02 -15.56 1.80
C LYS A 40 -2.34 -14.18 2.40
N VAL A 41 -3.29 -14.16 3.34
CA VAL A 41 -3.75 -12.97 4.06
C VAL A 41 -2.64 -12.38 4.93
N LEU A 42 -1.92 -13.21 5.68
CA LEU A 42 -0.78 -12.76 6.50
C LEU A 42 0.34 -12.16 5.65
N ARG A 43 0.64 -12.79 4.51
CA ARG A 43 1.63 -12.25 3.57
C ARG A 43 1.21 -10.89 3.01
N GLN A 44 -0.06 -10.73 2.65
CA GLN A 44 -0.61 -9.46 2.17
C GLN A 44 -0.56 -8.38 3.26
N ARG A 45 -0.91 -8.71 4.52
CA ARG A 45 -0.84 -7.77 5.65
C ARG A 45 0.59 -7.26 5.87
N ARG A 46 1.57 -8.17 5.92
CA ARG A 46 3.00 -7.80 6.05
C ARG A 46 3.46 -6.92 4.89
N SER A 47 3.15 -7.31 3.65
CA SER A 47 3.55 -6.52 2.47
C SER A 47 2.95 -5.12 2.45
N ARG A 48 1.70 -4.96 2.90
CA ARG A 48 1.05 -3.64 3.01
C ARG A 48 1.68 -2.79 4.11
N TYR A 49 2.05 -3.41 5.22
CA TYR A 49 2.73 -2.70 6.30
C TYR A 49 4.11 -2.18 5.88
N ASP A 50 4.97 -3.04 5.29
CA ASP A 50 6.27 -2.63 4.75
C ASP A 50 6.14 -1.46 3.75
N PHE A 51 5.04 -1.45 2.99
CA PHE A 51 4.74 -0.35 2.08
C PHE A 51 4.36 0.93 2.83
N TYR A 52 3.51 0.84 3.85
CA TYR A 52 3.13 2.00 4.67
C TYR A 52 4.32 2.59 5.43
N GLU A 53 5.22 1.77 5.96
CA GLU A 53 6.43 2.25 6.62
C GLU A 53 7.28 3.12 5.68
N LYS A 54 7.49 2.65 4.44
CA LYS A 54 8.18 3.43 3.40
C LYS A 54 7.41 4.68 3.01
N LEU A 55 6.09 4.60 2.93
CA LEU A 55 5.24 5.74 2.59
C LEU A 55 5.31 6.81 3.68
N ILE A 56 5.29 6.43 4.96
CA ILE A 56 5.44 7.34 6.10
C ILE A 56 6.75 8.11 5.98
N LEU A 57 7.88 7.42 5.74
CA LEU A 57 9.18 8.06 5.55
C LEU A 57 9.19 9.07 4.41
N ILE A 58 8.55 8.73 3.28
CA ILE A 58 8.44 9.64 2.13
C ILE A 58 7.63 10.89 2.50
N LEU A 59 6.52 10.72 3.21
CA LEU A 59 5.65 11.84 3.62
C LEU A 59 6.29 12.73 4.69
N ASP A 60 6.98 12.12 5.65
CA ASP A 60 7.74 12.84 6.67
C ASP A 60 8.83 13.71 6.01
N ASN A 61 9.54 13.16 5.01
CA ASN A 61 10.52 13.89 4.22
C ASN A 61 9.90 15.03 3.38
N MET A 62 8.61 14.93 3.03
CA MET A 62 7.86 16.00 2.36
C MET A 62 7.30 17.05 3.33
N GLY A 63 7.48 16.88 4.65
CA GLY A 63 7.00 17.80 5.68
C GLY A 63 5.57 17.56 6.16
N PHE A 64 4.98 16.40 5.85
CA PHE A 64 3.68 16.00 6.40
C PHE A 64 3.85 15.04 7.57
N ASN A 65 2.85 14.93 8.46
CA ASN A 65 2.82 13.82 9.42
C ASN A 65 2.44 12.53 8.68
N GLY A 66 3.43 11.71 8.32
CA GLY A 66 3.25 10.51 7.53
C GLY A 66 2.33 9.49 8.18
N VAL A 67 2.44 9.31 9.51
CA VAL A 67 1.57 8.40 10.27
C VAL A 67 0.10 8.85 10.17
N SER A 68 -0.17 10.14 10.40
CA SER A 68 -1.52 10.70 10.27
C SER A 68 -2.04 10.63 8.83
N CYS A 69 -1.19 10.83 7.83
CA CYS A 69 -1.60 10.78 6.43
C CYS A 69 -1.96 9.37 5.96
N VAL A 70 -1.19 8.35 6.36
CA VAL A 70 -1.55 6.94 6.09
C VAL A 70 -2.84 6.58 6.81
N ALA A 71 -3.01 6.99 8.07
CA ALA A 71 -4.25 6.77 8.83
C ALA A 71 -5.46 7.44 8.17
N ARG A 72 -5.30 8.67 7.68
CA ARG A 72 -6.32 9.40 6.90
C ARG A 72 -6.70 8.65 5.62
N ALA A 73 -5.70 8.23 4.85
CA ALA A 73 -5.91 7.50 3.60
C ALA A 73 -6.62 6.15 3.83
N LEU A 74 -6.30 5.42 4.90
CA LEU A 74 -7.01 4.18 5.26
C LEU A 74 -8.47 4.42 5.66
N CYS A 75 -8.74 5.50 6.38
CA CYS A 75 -10.10 5.87 6.74
C CYS A 75 -10.92 6.25 5.49
N GLU A 76 -10.35 7.08 4.62
CA GLU A 76 -10.99 7.52 3.38
C GLU A 76 -11.18 6.34 2.40
N SER A 77 -10.21 5.42 2.30
CA SER A 77 -10.30 4.26 1.41
C SER A 77 -11.41 3.30 1.86
N ALA A 78 -11.55 3.10 3.18
CA ALA A 78 -12.63 2.31 3.75
C ALA A 78 -14.00 2.90 3.42
N LYS A 79 -14.11 4.24 3.36
CA LYS A 79 -15.36 4.93 2.99
C LYS A 79 -15.67 4.85 1.50
N ILE A 80 -14.69 5.16 0.65
CA ILE A 80 -14.88 5.20 -0.80
C ILE A 80 -15.11 3.78 -1.35
N PHE A 81 -14.26 2.83 -0.95
CA PHE A 81 -14.30 1.48 -1.50
C PHE A 81 -15.18 0.51 -0.70
N GLY A 82 -15.45 0.78 0.58
CA GLY A 82 -16.24 -0.11 1.43
C GLY A 82 -17.71 -0.24 1.01
N ASN A 83 -18.27 0.78 0.37
CA ASN A 83 -19.62 0.75 -0.21
C ASN A 83 -19.63 0.35 -1.70
N SER A 84 -18.46 0.33 -2.34
CA SER A 84 -18.29 0.12 -3.79
C SER A 84 -18.01 -1.34 -4.15
N GLU A 85 -18.32 -2.31 -3.29
CA GLU A 85 -18.06 -3.75 -3.57
C GLU A 85 -18.72 -4.25 -4.88
N ARG A 86 -19.66 -3.48 -5.47
CA ARG A 86 -20.35 -3.81 -6.72
C ARG A 86 -19.88 -3.06 -7.98
N LYS A 87 -19.07 -2.00 -7.88
CA LYS A 87 -18.57 -1.27 -9.06
C LYS A 87 -17.05 -1.48 -9.17
N ARG A 88 -16.63 -2.14 -10.25
CA ARG A 88 -15.21 -2.20 -10.63
C ARG A 88 -14.79 -0.84 -11.17
N GLY A 89 -13.77 -0.29 -10.54
CA GLY A 89 -13.20 0.99 -10.93
C GLY A 89 -12.29 0.91 -12.15
N GLY A 90 -11.66 2.03 -12.49
CA GLY A 90 -10.53 2.05 -13.42
C GLY A 90 -9.31 1.31 -12.86
N MET A 91 -8.29 1.09 -13.69
CA MET A 91 -7.06 0.38 -13.27
C MET A 91 -6.40 1.02 -12.04
N ILE A 92 -6.23 2.34 -12.05
CA ILE A 92 -5.62 3.09 -10.94
C ILE A 92 -6.47 2.96 -9.68
N GLU A 93 -7.79 3.05 -9.81
CA GLU A 93 -8.72 2.91 -8.69
C GLU A 93 -8.59 1.53 -8.02
N GLU A 94 -8.53 0.45 -8.80
CA GLU A 94 -8.36 -0.90 -8.27
C GLU A 94 -6.96 -1.13 -7.68
N ILE A 95 -5.91 -0.50 -8.21
CA ILE A 95 -4.57 -0.53 -7.59
C ILE A 95 -4.61 0.15 -6.22
N VAL A 96 -5.15 1.38 -6.16
CA VAL A 96 -5.26 2.16 -4.93
C VAL A 96 -6.10 1.42 -3.88
N LYS A 97 -7.24 0.86 -4.30
CA LYS A 97 -8.09 -0.01 -3.47
C LYS A 97 -7.36 -1.26 -3.00
N THR A 98 -6.50 -1.86 -3.83
CA THR A 98 -5.72 -3.04 -3.44
C THR A 98 -4.63 -2.70 -2.43
N ILE A 99 -4.01 -1.54 -2.53
CA ILE A 99 -3.00 -1.07 -1.58
C ILE A 99 -3.67 -0.74 -0.24
N PHE A 100 -4.68 0.12 -0.25
CA PHE A 100 -5.32 0.67 0.96
C PHE A 100 -6.54 -0.11 1.46
N SER A 101 -6.77 -1.32 0.97
CA SER A 101 -7.75 -2.23 1.61
C SER A 101 -7.10 -2.94 2.79
N TYR A 102 -7.91 -3.38 3.74
CA TYR A 102 -7.47 -4.24 4.83
C TYR A 102 -8.33 -5.50 4.89
N PRO A 103 -7.75 -6.70 5.07
CA PRO A 103 -8.52 -7.93 5.15
C PRO A 103 -9.30 -7.97 6.47
N SER A 104 -10.57 -8.38 6.41
CA SER A 104 -11.48 -8.43 7.58
C SER A 104 -11.16 -9.53 8.61
N ILE A 105 -10.11 -10.33 8.39
CA ILE A 105 -9.71 -11.41 9.30
C ILE A 105 -9.03 -10.79 10.53
N GLN A 106 -9.33 -11.31 11.70
CA GLN A 106 -8.78 -10.82 12.96
C GLN A 106 -7.24 -10.93 12.97
N ALA A 107 -6.60 -9.91 13.53
CA ALA A 107 -5.16 -9.90 13.76
C ALA A 107 -4.74 -11.13 14.60
N VAL A 108 -3.65 -11.78 14.19
CA VAL A 108 -3.07 -12.90 14.92
C VAL A 108 -2.35 -12.36 16.16
N GLU A 109 -2.33 -13.11 17.26
CA GLU A 109 -1.76 -12.66 18.55
C GLU A 109 -0.28 -12.21 18.46
N ASN A 110 0.48 -12.74 17.51
CA ASN A 110 1.91 -12.42 17.29
C ASN A 110 2.15 -11.31 16.24
N GLU A 111 1.13 -10.54 15.85
CA GLU A 111 1.28 -9.44 14.88
C GLU A 111 1.79 -8.15 15.57
N PRO A 112 2.66 -7.34 14.93
CA PRO A 112 3.13 -6.07 15.50
C PRO A 112 1.97 -5.12 15.86
N LYS A 113 2.16 -4.28 16.89
CA LYS A 113 1.11 -3.38 17.41
C LYS A 113 0.64 -2.37 16.36
N GLU A 114 1.52 -2.00 15.45
CA GLU A 114 1.33 -1.04 14.39
C GLU A 114 0.33 -1.56 13.34
N HIS A 115 0.34 -2.87 13.06
CA HIS A 115 -0.66 -3.49 12.18
C HIS A 115 -2.06 -3.38 12.79
N ARG A 116 -2.16 -3.58 14.12
CA ARG A 116 -3.43 -3.50 14.85
C ARG A 116 -4.02 -2.09 14.84
N TYR A 117 -3.17 -1.06 14.88
CA TYR A 117 -3.60 0.35 14.79
C TYR A 117 -4.33 0.62 13.47
N TYR A 118 -3.73 0.25 12.34
CA TYR A 118 -4.32 0.46 11.02
C TYR A 118 -5.55 -0.42 10.76
N ASP A 119 -5.55 -1.66 11.24
CA ASP A 119 -6.72 -2.55 11.17
C ASP A 119 -7.93 -1.94 11.91
N HIS A 120 -7.68 -1.40 13.11
CA HIS A 120 -8.71 -0.72 13.90
C HIS A 120 -9.27 0.50 13.17
N ILE A 121 -8.42 1.34 12.57
CA ILE A 121 -8.85 2.53 11.81
C ILE A 121 -9.74 2.12 10.63
N TYR A 122 -9.27 1.18 9.82
CA TYR A 122 -9.98 0.74 8.62
C TYR A 122 -11.32 0.08 9.00
N GLY A 123 -11.32 -0.81 10.00
CA GLY A 123 -12.52 -1.47 10.50
C GLY A 123 -13.54 -0.50 11.10
N ARG A 124 -13.08 0.51 11.84
CA ARG A 124 -13.94 1.56 12.42
C ARG A 124 -14.57 2.42 11.32
N ALA A 125 -13.79 2.85 10.34
CA ALA A 125 -14.28 3.67 9.23
C ALA A 125 -15.33 2.93 8.37
N LYS A 126 -15.26 1.60 8.26
CA LYS A 126 -16.29 0.81 7.57
C LYS A 126 -17.63 0.78 8.33
N ARG A 127 -17.61 0.80 9.67
CA ARG A 127 -18.83 0.72 10.51
C ARG A 127 -19.43 2.08 10.83
N ASP A 128 -18.60 3.04 11.24
CA ASP A 128 -19.03 4.32 11.80
C ASP A 128 -19.00 5.41 10.73
N ASN A 129 -19.95 6.34 10.72
CA ASN A 129 -19.93 7.50 9.82
C ASN A 129 -19.00 8.61 10.32
N ILE A 130 -17.69 8.40 10.22
CA ILE A 130 -16.65 9.33 10.67
C ILE A 130 -16.16 10.20 9.51
N ALA A 131 -16.03 11.51 9.75
CA ALA A 131 -15.35 12.42 8.83
C ALA A 131 -13.82 12.26 8.97
N CYS A 132 -13.20 11.52 8.06
CA CYS A 132 -11.76 11.21 8.10
C CYS A 132 -10.88 12.48 8.06
N SER A 133 -11.31 13.53 7.37
CA SER A 133 -10.60 14.82 7.30
C SER A 133 -10.55 15.56 8.63
N THR A 134 -11.60 15.46 9.46
CA THR A 134 -11.64 16.12 10.78
C THR A 134 -10.99 15.30 11.87
N GLN A 135 -10.93 13.97 11.71
CA GLN A 135 -10.23 13.08 12.64
C GLN A 135 -8.71 13.18 12.48
N TYR A 136 -8.21 13.33 11.25
CA TYR A 136 -6.79 13.35 10.91
C TYR A 136 -6.38 14.71 10.32
N LYS A 137 -6.54 15.77 11.12
CA LYS A 137 -6.28 17.17 10.69
C LYS A 137 -4.80 17.48 10.44
N GLU A 138 -3.90 16.70 11.03
CA GLU A 138 -2.45 16.85 10.89
C GLU A 138 -1.98 16.55 9.47
N CYS A 139 -2.75 15.77 8.71
CA CYS A 139 -2.52 15.58 7.28
C CYS A 139 -3.41 16.52 6.48
N HIS A 140 -2.82 17.51 5.81
CA HIS A 140 -3.58 18.48 5.01
C HIS A 140 -4.03 17.92 3.64
N ILE A 141 -3.28 16.98 3.07
CA ILE A 141 -3.55 16.37 1.77
C ILE A 141 -4.34 15.06 1.89
N SER A 142 -5.17 14.74 0.90
CA SER A 142 -5.69 13.37 0.73
C SER A 142 -4.81 12.61 -0.26
N LEU A 143 -4.17 11.53 0.20
CA LEU A 143 -3.33 10.68 -0.65
C LEU A 143 -4.16 9.98 -1.74
N LEU A 144 -5.43 9.68 -1.46
CA LEU A 144 -6.33 9.05 -2.41
C LEU A 144 -6.74 10.02 -3.51
N ASP A 145 -7.06 11.26 -3.16
CA ASP A 145 -7.42 12.29 -4.14
C ASP A 145 -6.21 12.65 -5.03
N LEU A 146 -5.00 12.62 -4.46
CA LEU A 146 -3.75 12.75 -5.20
C LEU A 146 -3.54 11.59 -6.17
N ALA A 147 -3.68 10.34 -5.71
CA ALA A 147 -3.50 9.16 -6.54
C ALA A 147 -4.56 9.02 -7.65
N LEU A 148 -5.79 9.43 -7.38
CA LEU A 148 -6.89 9.45 -8.34
C LEU A 148 -6.85 10.69 -9.27
N GLY A 149 -5.88 11.58 -9.09
CA GLY A 149 -5.64 12.72 -9.99
C GLY A 149 -6.59 13.90 -9.82
N LYS A 150 -7.35 14.00 -8.72
CA LYS A 150 -8.31 15.10 -8.51
C LYS A 150 -7.64 16.48 -8.45
N TYR A 151 -6.40 16.55 -7.99
CA TYR A 151 -5.62 17.79 -7.94
C TYR A 151 -5.02 18.19 -9.31
N LEU A 152 -4.93 17.26 -10.26
CA LEU A 152 -4.45 17.56 -11.61
C LEU A 152 -5.56 18.17 -12.47
N THR A 153 -6.80 17.74 -12.24
CA THR A 153 -7.98 18.30 -12.94
C THR A 153 -8.26 19.74 -12.53
N SER A 154 -7.95 20.16 -11.29
CA SER A 154 -8.11 21.55 -10.85
C SER A 154 -7.09 22.50 -11.47
N ILE A 155 -5.85 22.05 -11.69
CA ILE A 155 -4.82 22.84 -12.39
C ILE A 155 -5.22 23.07 -13.86
N GLY A 156 -5.92 22.10 -14.47
CA GLY A 156 -6.49 22.25 -15.82
C GLY A 156 -7.67 23.22 -15.91
N GLN A 157 -8.37 23.50 -14.80
CA GLN A 157 -9.46 24.48 -14.78
C GLN A 157 -8.94 25.92 -14.67
N GLU A 158 -7.94 26.17 -13.82
CA GLU A 158 -7.31 27.51 -13.74
C GLU A 158 -6.66 27.93 -15.08
N HIS A 159 -6.12 26.98 -15.84
CA HIS A 159 -5.49 27.27 -17.14
C HIS A 159 -6.50 27.49 -18.29
N ASN A 160 -7.76 27.06 -18.13
CA ASN A 160 -8.83 27.33 -19.10
C ASN A 160 -9.55 28.64 -18.79
N ASP A 161 -9.64 29.05 -17.51
CA ASP A 161 -10.21 30.36 -17.14
C ASP A 161 -9.30 31.53 -17.56
N PHE A 162 -7.98 31.33 -17.64
CA PHE A 162 -7.04 32.32 -18.20
C PHE A 162 -7.05 32.42 -19.73
N LYS A 163 -7.80 31.57 -20.44
CA LYS A 163 -7.91 31.60 -21.91
C LYS A 163 -9.14 32.36 -22.42
N PHE A 164 -9.99 32.86 -21.50
CA PHE A 164 -11.20 33.62 -21.81
C PHE A 164 -11.17 35.06 -21.29
N MET A 165 -9.98 35.65 -21.13
CA MET A 165 -9.80 37.08 -20.85
C MET A 165 -8.80 37.71 -21.80
#